data_AF-A0A8T3QYI8-F1
#
_entry.id   AF-A0A8T3QYI8-F1
#
_cell.length_a   1.000
_cell.length_b   1.000
_cell.length_c   1.000
_cell.angle_alpha   90.00
_cell.angle_beta   90.00
_cell.angle_gamma   90.00
#
_symmetry.space_group_name_H-M   'P 1'
#
loop_
_entity.id
_entity.type
_entity.pdbx_description
1 polymer ?
#
loop_
_entity_poly.entity_id
_entity_poly.type
_entity_poly.pdbx_seq_one_letter_code
_entity_poly.pdbx_strand_id
1 'polypeptide(L)'
;MLRRIRGPRAFRIGLALATATAQSLVLAVVVLGASPSPNAGGGDPRSSGQGPGLVGDPLFAVVGVIVVGLAALLLTLAYVRITGRRGT
;
A
#
# COMPACT_ATOMS: atom_id res chain seq x y z
N MET A 1 -28.77 20.63 -11.24
CA MET A 1 -28.01 20.68 -9.96
C MET A 1 -26.53 20.47 -10.26
N LEU A 2 -25.72 21.53 -10.25
CA LEU A 2 -24.29 21.49 -10.59
C LEU A 2 -23.45 20.81 -9.49
N ARG A 3 -22.82 19.66 -9.78
CA ARG A 3 -21.85 19.03 -8.87
C ARG A 3 -20.46 19.62 -9.12
N ARG A 4 -20.11 20.60 -8.27
CA ARG A 4 -18.85 21.36 -8.21
C ARG A 4 -17.63 20.47 -8.45
N ILE A 5 -16.98 20.65 -9.59
CA ILE A 5 -15.69 20.03 -9.94
C ILE A 5 -14.68 20.50 -8.88
N ARG A 6 -14.16 19.57 -8.06
CA ARG A 6 -13.06 19.90 -7.13
C ARG A 6 -11.88 20.37 -7.97
N GLY A 7 -11.44 21.61 -7.73
CA GLY A 7 -10.50 22.34 -8.59
C GLY A 7 -9.09 21.72 -8.65
N PRO A 8 -8.14 22.37 -9.36
CA PRO A 8 -6.81 21.83 -9.65
C PRO A 8 -6.01 21.43 -8.39
N ARG A 9 -6.33 22.01 -7.23
CA ARG A 9 -5.73 21.64 -5.93
C ARG A 9 -6.05 20.20 -5.53
N ALA A 10 -7.27 19.72 -5.77
CA ALA A 10 -7.65 18.35 -5.41
C ALA A 10 -6.93 17.30 -6.28
N PHE A 11 -6.68 17.64 -7.56
CA PHE A 11 -5.89 16.79 -8.45
C PHE A 11 -4.42 16.73 -8.03
N ARG A 12 -3.83 17.88 -7.69
CA ARG A 12 -2.42 17.95 -7.22
C ARG A 12 -2.22 17.17 -5.91
N ILE A 13 -3.17 17.25 -4.98
CA ILE A 13 -3.14 16.48 -3.73
C ILE A 13 -3.25 14.97 -4.02
N GLY A 14 -4.15 14.56 -4.92
CA GLY A 14 -4.29 13.15 -5.31
C GLY A 14 -3.02 12.59 -5.96
N LEU A 15 -2.38 13.36 -6.85
CA LEU A 15 -1.12 12.97 -7.48
C LEU A 15 0.03 12.86 -6.46
N ALA A 16 0.14 13.84 -5.55
CA ALA A 16 1.17 13.84 -4.51
C ALA A 16 1.03 12.64 -3.57
N LEU A 17 -0.20 12.26 -3.20
CA LEU A 17 -0.48 11.08 -2.40
C LEU A 17 -0.11 9.80 -3.16
N ALA A 18 -0.46 9.69 -4.44
CA ALA A 18 -0.11 8.53 -5.25
C ALA A 18 1.41 8.34 -5.38
N THR A 19 2.16 9.43 -5.61
CA THR A 19 3.63 9.37 -5.67
C THR A 19 4.26 9.02 -4.33
N ALA A 20 3.74 9.57 -3.22
CA ALA A 20 4.23 9.24 -1.88
C ALA A 20 4.00 7.76 -1.56
N THR A 21 2.82 7.22 -1.87
CA THR A 21 2.51 5.78 -1.67
C THR A 21 3.41 4.89 -2.54
N ALA A 22 3.64 5.25 -3.81
CA ALA A 22 4.56 4.52 -4.67
C ALA A 22 6.00 4.54 -4.14
N GLN A 23 6.48 5.68 -3.62
CA GLN A 23 7.79 5.80 -3.00
C GLN A 23 7.93 4.92 -1.75
N SER A 24 6.91 4.88 -0.90
CA SER A 24 6.90 4.03 0.29
C SER A 24 6.94 2.54 -0.06
N LEU A 25 6.25 2.14 -1.14
CA LEU A 25 6.28 0.75 -1.63
C LEU A 25 7.65 0.37 -2.21
N VAL A 26 8.31 1.28 -2.93
CA VAL A 26 9.67 1.06 -3.43
C VAL A 26 10.68 0.89 -2.30
N LEU A 27 10.55 1.64 -1.20
CA LEU A 27 11.39 1.46 -0.01
C LEU A 27 11.14 0.11 0.69
N ALA A 28 9.91 -0.42 0.64
CA ALA A 28 9.57 -1.71 1.23
C ALA A 28 10.09 -2.94 0.44
N VAL A 29 10.54 -2.77 -0.80
CA VAL A 29 10.97 -3.87 -1.68
C VAL A 29 12.34 -4.46 -1.29
N VAL A 30 13.13 -3.79 -0.44
CA VAL A 30 14.43 -4.32 0.01
C VAL A 30 14.28 -5.08 1.33
N VAL A 31 13.57 -6.22 1.29
CA VAL A 31 13.80 -7.30 2.27
C VAL A 31 14.77 -8.26 1.61
N LEU A 32 16.06 -8.02 1.80
CA LEU A 32 17.09 -9.00 1.46
C LEU A 32 16.82 -10.22 2.33
N GLY A 33 16.48 -11.35 1.70
CA GLY A 33 16.38 -12.63 2.39
C GLY A 33 17.71 -12.89 3.09
N ALA A 34 17.72 -12.87 4.42
CA ALA A 34 18.89 -13.27 5.18
C ALA A 34 19.19 -14.74 4.85
N SER A 35 20.36 -15.01 4.28
CA SER A 35 20.88 -16.37 4.14
C SER A 35 20.98 -16.95 5.55
N PRO A 36 20.31 -18.07 5.87
CA PRO A 36 20.42 -18.65 7.20
C PRO A 36 21.85 -19.17 7.39
N SER A 37 22.67 -18.38 8.09
CA SER A 37 23.79 -18.93 8.83
C SER A 37 23.20 -19.69 10.02
N PRO A 38 23.60 -20.95 10.29
CA PRO A 38 23.13 -21.68 11.46
C PRO A 38 23.41 -20.85 12.71
N ASN A 39 22.37 -20.27 13.31
CA ASN A 39 22.45 -19.56 14.57
C ASN A 39 21.65 -20.34 15.61
N ALA A 40 22.11 -20.34 16.86
CA ALA A 40 21.40 -20.98 17.98
C ALA A 40 20.08 -20.25 18.36
N GLY A 41 19.67 -19.25 17.57
CA GLY A 41 18.51 -18.39 17.80
C GLY A 41 17.35 -18.62 16.83
N GLY A 42 17.33 -19.74 16.11
CA GLY A 42 16.19 -20.16 15.30
C GLY A 42 14.97 -20.38 16.18
N GLY A 43 14.00 -19.46 16.11
CA GLY A 43 12.79 -19.52 16.92
C GLY A 43 11.91 -20.73 16.60
N ASP A 44 11.17 -21.21 17.61
CA ASP A 44 10.18 -22.26 17.48
C ASP A 44 9.07 -21.81 16.50
N PRO A 45 8.85 -22.53 15.38
CA PRO A 45 7.79 -22.22 14.41
C PRO A 45 6.38 -22.21 15.01
N ARG A 46 6.19 -22.82 16.18
CA ARG A 46 4.92 -22.84 16.90
C ARG A 46 4.68 -21.59 17.76
N SER A 47 5.71 -20.77 17.97
CA SER A 47 5.62 -19.53 18.72
C SER A 47 5.27 -18.36 17.79
N SER A 48 4.20 -17.64 18.12
CA SER A 48 3.78 -16.45 17.38
C SER A 48 4.89 -15.38 17.41
N GLY A 49 5.23 -14.81 16.26
CA GLY A 49 6.21 -13.72 16.14
C GLY A 49 7.67 -14.11 15.95
N GLN A 50 8.00 -15.41 15.85
CA GLN A 50 9.36 -15.87 15.58
C GLN A 50 9.65 -16.18 14.10
N GLY A 51 8.64 -16.08 13.21
CA GLY A 51 8.81 -16.28 11.77
C GLY A 51 9.32 -15.03 11.04
N PRO A 52 10.13 -15.17 9.98
CA PRO A 52 10.60 -14.04 9.18
C PRO A 52 9.43 -13.30 8.52
N GLY A 53 9.37 -11.97 8.71
CA GLY A 53 8.32 -11.10 8.19
C GLY A 53 7.33 -10.59 9.25
N LEU A 54 6.14 -10.17 8.82
CA LEU A 54 5.06 -9.66 9.69
C LEU A 54 4.21 -10.77 10.32
N VAL A 55 4.74 -12.00 10.34
CA VAL A 55 4.01 -13.24 10.66
C VAL A 55 3.58 -13.32 12.15
N GLY A 56 3.98 -12.35 12.97
CA GLY A 56 3.60 -12.20 14.38
C GLY A 56 2.58 -11.11 14.70
N ASP A 57 2.24 -10.22 13.75
CA ASP A 57 1.36 -9.08 14.00
C ASP A 57 0.13 -9.14 13.08
N PRO A 58 -0.92 -9.88 13.48
CA PRO A 58 -2.10 -10.06 12.64
C PRO A 58 -2.86 -8.75 12.42
N LEU A 59 -2.81 -7.81 13.36
CA LEU A 59 -3.49 -6.53 13.23
C LEU A 59 -2.80 -5.67 12.17
N PHE A 60 -1.47 -5.65 12.17
CA PHE A 60 -0.70 -4.97 11.14
C PHE A 60 -1.03 -5.50 9.74
N ALA A 61 -1.15 -6.82 9.57
CA ALA A 61 -1.52 -7.42 8.29
C ALA A 61 -2.89 -6.95 7.79
N VAL A 62 -3.90 -6.94 8.67
CA VAL A 62 -5.25 -6.46 8.34
C VAL A 62 -5.22 -4.99 7.92
N VAL A 63 -4.55 -4.14 8.69
CA VAL A 63 -4.41 -2.71 8.38
C VAL A 63 -3.72 -2.53 7.03
N GLY A 64 -2.65 -3.29 6.76
CA GLY A 64 -1.94 -3.25 5.49
C GLY A 64 -2.84 -3.55 4.29
N VAL A 65 -3.64 -4.62 4.37
CA VAL A 65 -4.59 -4.99 3.30
C VAL A 65 -5.64 -3.89 3.07
N ILE A 66 -6.18 -3.30 4.14
CA ILE A 66 -7.16 -2.22 4.04
C ILE A 66 -6.55 -1.01 3.32
N VAL A 67 -5.33 -0.61 3.67
CA VAL A 67 -4.64 0.51 3.01
C VAL A 67 -4.45 0.23 1.53
N VAL A 68 -4.00 -0.97 1.15
CA VAL A 68 -3.82 -1.35 -0.25
C VAL A 68 -5.15 -1.34 -1.01
N GLY A 69 -6.22 -1.87 -0.42
CA GLY A 69 -7.56 -1.87 -1.02
C GLY A 69 -8.10 -0.47 -1.26
N LEU A 70 -7.95 0.43 -0.29
CA LEU A 70 -8.35 1.83 -0.43
C LEU A 70 -7.52 2.56 -1.49
N ALA A 71 -6.21 2.32 -1.54
CA ALA A 71 -5.35 2.90 -2.58
C ALA A 71 -5.78 2.44 -3.98
N ALA A 72 -6.04 1.15 -4.15
CA ALA A 72 -6.55 0.60 -5.41
C ALA A 72 -7.89 1.24 -5.82
N LEU A 73 -8.85 1.33 -4.89
CA LEU A 73 -10.15 1.97 -5.13
C LEU A 73 -9.99 3.42 -5.59
N LEU A 74 -9.16 4.20 -4.91
CA LEU A 74 -8.91 5.60 -5.26
C LEU A 74 -8.27 5.73 -6.63
N LEU A 75 -7.32 4.85 -6.96
CA LEU A 75 -6.68 4.81 -8.26
C LEU A 75 -7.68 4.48 -9.38
N THR A 76 -8.56 3.50 -9.16
CA THR A 76 -9.63 3.15 -10.09
C THR A 76 -10.58 4.33 -10.31
N LEU A 77 -11.02 4.99 -9.24
CA LEU A 77 -11.88 6.17 -9.35
C LEU A 77 -11.20 7.31 -10.09
N ALA A 78 -9.91 7.54 -9.85
CA ALA A 78 -9.12 8.52 -10.56
C ALA A 78 -9.02 8.18 -12.06
N TYR A 79 -8.71 6.92 -12.37
CA TYR A 79 -8.65 6.42 -13.74
C TYR A 79 -9.97 6.65 -14.48
N VAL A 80 -11.09 6.15 -13.94
CA VAL A 80 -12.43 6.33 -14.54
C VAL A 80 -12.77 7.81 -14.70
N ARG A 81 -12.37 8.67 -13.75
CA ARG A 81 -12.65 10.10 -13.83
C ARG A 81 -11.84 10.79 -14.93
N ILE A 82 -10.62 10.34 -15.18
CA ILE A 82 -9.74 10.87 -16.23
C ILE A 82 -10.18 10.36 -17.60
N THR A 83 -10.54 9.07 -17.71
CA THR A 83 -10.87 8.44 -18.99
C THR A 83 -12.33 8.63 -19.41
N GLY A 84 -13.28 8.65 -18.47
CA GLY A 84 -14.71 8.86 -18.72
C GLY A 84 -15.10 10.29 -19.13
N ARG A 85 -14.13 11.20 -19.26
CA ARG A 85 -14.35 12.58 -19.73
C ARG A 85 -14.36 12.74 -21.26
N ARG A 86 -14.19 11.66 -22.03
CA ARG A 86 -14.09 11.67 -23.51
C ARG A 86 -15.40 11.35 -24.24
N GLY A 87 -16.55 11.58 -23.60
CA GLY A 87 -17.87 11.27 -24.17
C GLY A 87 -18.83 12.45 -24.08
N THR A 88 -18.50 13.55 -24.76
CA THR A 88 -19.42 14.58 -25.28
C THR A 88 -18.74 15.27 -26.46
#